data_AF-A0A2P7N0G4-F1
#
_entry.id   AF-A0A2P7N0G4-F1
#
_cell.length_a   1.000
_cell.length_b   1.000
_cell.length_c   1.000
_cell.angle_alpha   90.00
_cell.angle_beta   90.00
_cell.angle_gamma   90.00
#
_symmetry.space_group_name_H-M   'P 1'
#
loop_
_entity.id
_entity.type
_entity.pdbx_description
1 polymer ?
#
loop_
_entity_poly.entity_id
_entity_poly.type
_entity_poly.pdbx_seq_one_letter_code
_entity_poly.pdbx_strand_id
1 'polypeptide(L)' 'MRITQCNGEHLVALTSSEASSLVDACALLVLASEAAPPEALPPDMKTLLGQLFDGLKSATETPKPAQKHL' A
#
# COMPACT_ATOMS: atom_id res chain seq x y z
N MET A 1 7.87 -10.10 -6.94
CA MET A 1 7.01 -8.98 -7.34
C MET A 1 6.77 -9.10 -8.82
N ARG A 2 5.50 -9.13 -9.24
CA ARG A 2 5.14 -9.16 -10.66
C ARG A 2 4.30 -7.93 -10.97
N ILE A 3 4.74 -7.14 -11.95
CA ILE A 3 4.01 -5.98 -12.44
C ILE A 3 3.39 -6.36 -13.77
N THR A 4 2.11 -6.08 -13.95
CA THR A 4 1.38 -6.29 -15.21
C THR A 4 0.45 -5.11 -15.43
N GLN A 5 0.13 -4.79 -16.68
CA GLN A 5 -0.85 -3.74 -16.98
C GLN A 5 -2.17 -4.39 -17.43
N CYS A 6 -3.28 -3.91 -16.91
CA CYS A 6 -4.62 -4.32 -17.31
C CYS A 6 -5.51 -3.07 -17.39
N ASN A 7 -6.15 -2.82 -18.53
CA ASN A 7 -7.06 -1.68 -18.73
C ASN A 7 -6.46 -0.30 -18.37
N GLY A 8 -5.15 -0.11 -18.55
CA GLY A 8 -4.46 1.14 -18.20
C GLY A 8 -4.06 1.27 -16.74
N GLU A 9 -4.34 0.26 -15.91
CA GLU A 9 -3.92 0.18 -14.51
C GLU A 9 -2.69 -0.72 -14.35
N HIS A 10 -1.79 -0.35 -13.44
CA HIS A 10 -0.68 -1.21 -13.03
C HIS A 10 -1.13 -2.15 -11.92
N LEU A 11 -1.26 -3.43 -12.26
CA LEU A 11 -1.49 -4.50 -11.28
C LEU A 11 -0.14 -4.99 -10.75
N VAL A 12 0.01 -4.91 -9.43
CA VAL A 12 1.18 -5.43 -8.73
C VAL A 12 0.76 -6.64 -7.92
N ALA A 13 1.30 -7.81 -8.27
CA ALA A 13 1.18 -9.02 -7.46
C ALA A 13 2.42 -9.16 -6.58
N LEU A 14 2.19 -9.20 -5.27
CA LEU A 14 3.21 -9.37 -4.24
C LEU A 14 3.01 -10.71 -3.54
N THR A 15 4.11 -11.40 -3.25
CA THR A 15 4.09 -12.46 -2.23
C THR A 15 3.90 -11.85 -0.85
N SER A 16 3.50 -12.64 0.15
CA SER A 16 3.33 -12.14 1.53
C SER A 16 4.60 -11.51 2.09
N SER A 17 5.77 -12.08 1.78
CA SER A 17 7.07 -11.52 2.20
C SER A 17 7.32 -10.15 1.56
N GLU A 18 7.01 -10.00 0.28
CA GLU A 18 7.23 -8.74 -0.45
C GLU A 18 6.24 -7.65 -0.02
N ALA A 19 4.99 -8.02 0.26
CA ALA A 19 4.01 -7.12 0.82
C ALA A 19 4.44 -6.62 2.21
N SER A 20 4.95 -7.51 3.07
CA SER A 20 5.49 -7.13 4.39
C SER A 20 6.64 -6.13 4.25
N SER A 21 7.62 -6.42 3.38
CA SER A 21 8.75 -5.51 3.15
C SER A 21 8.33 -4.15 2.58
N LEU A 22 7.30 -4.12 1.74
CA LEU A 22 6.75 -2.86 1.22
C LEU A 22 6.10 -2.04 2.34
N VAL A 23 5.30 -2.67 3.21
CA VAL A 23 4.68 -2.03 4.38
C VAL A 23 5.75 -1.45 5.31
N ASP A 24 6.81 -2.21 5.62
CA ASP A 24 7.91 -1.76 6.46
C ASP A 24 8.63 -0.53 5.86
N ALA A 25 8.92 -0.57 4.55
CA ALA A 25 9.54 0.55 3.85
C ALA A 25 8.66 1.81 3.87
N CYS A 26 7.35 1.65 3.67
CA CYS A 26 6.41 2.76 3.77
C CYS A 26 6.32 3.33 5.20
N ALA A 27 6.44 2.48 6.23
CA ALA A 27 6.39 2.93 7.62
C ALA A 27 7.61 3.79 7.95
N LEU A 28 8.79 3.37 7.47
CA LEU A 28 10.02 4.15 7.58
C LEU A 28 9.92 5.51 6.86
N LEU A 29 9.28 5.56 5.69
CA LEU A 29 9.07 6.82 4.97
C LEU A 29 8.14 7.77 5.72
N VAL A 30 7.08 7.26 6.34
CA VAL A 30 6.18 8.06 7.17
C VAL A 30 6.93 8.62 8.38
N LEU A 31 7.65 7.77 9.12
CA LEU A 31 8.45 8.21 10.27
C LEU A 31 9.51 9.25 9.87
N ALA A 32 10.18 9.04 8.74
CA ALA A 32 11.14 10.01 8.19
C ALA A 32 10.46 11.33 7.81
N SER A 33 9.23 11.29 7.29
CA SER A 33 8.47 12.50 6.96
C SER A 33 8.08 13.33 8.18
N GLU A 34 7.89 12.69 9.33
CA GLU A 34 7.57 13.35 10.60
C GLU A 34 8.82 13.86 11.33
N ALA A 35 9.97 13.21 11.11
CA ALA A 35 11.24 13.57 11.73
C ALA A 35 12.07 14.60 10.92
N ALA A 36 11.76 14.81 9.64
CA ALA A 36 12.49 15.77 8.79
C ALA A 36 12.16 17.23 9.16
N PRO A 37 13.14 18.17 9.07
CA PRO A 37 12.86 19.59 9.19
C PRO A 37 11.80 20.05 8.17
N PRO A 38 11.09 21.17 8.41
CA PRO A 38 9.89 21.60 7.68
C PRO A 38 10.09 21.92 6.18
N GLU A 39 11.26 21.68 5.61
CA GLU A 39 11.45 21.39 4.17
C GLU A 39 10.88 20.00 3.79
N ALA A 40 9.90 19.56 4.57
CA ALA A 40 9.35 18.23 4.66
C ALA A 40 8.62 17.85 3.38
N LEU A 41 8.64 16.55 3.09
CA LEU A 41 8.09 15.92 1.90
C LEU A 41 6.93 16.70 1.28
N PRO A 42 6.95 16.91 -0.06
CA PRO A 42 5.85 17.57 -0.76
C PRO A 42 4.50 16.99 -0.30
N PRO A 43 3.48 17.82 -0.06
CA PRO A 43 2.18 17.38 0.48
C PRO A 43 1.54 16.25 -0.35
N ASP A 44 1.82 16.22 -1.65
CA ASP A 44 1.41 15.16 -2.57
C ASP A 44 2.00 13.80 -2.17
N MET A 45 3.25 13.77 -1.73
CA MET A 45 3.97 12.55 -1.36
C MET A 45 3.46 11.96 -0.05
N LYS A 46 3.05 12.81 0.91
CA LYS A 46 2.35 12.37 2.12
C LYS A 46 0.99 11.73 1.80
N THR A 47 0.24 12.35 0.90
CA THR A 47 -1.06 11.83 0.43
C THR A 47 -0.90 10.47 -0.25
N LEU A 48 0.11 10.35 -1.12
CA LEU A 48 0.38 9.14 -1.89
C LEU A 48 0.78 7.96 -0.99
N LEU A 49 1.60 8.21 0.05
CA LEU A 49 1.92 7.21 1.06
C LEU A 49 0.67 6.75 1.83
N GLY A 50 -0.19 7.68 2.26
CA GLY A 50 -1.45 7.33 2.93
C GLY A 50 -2.36 6.45 2.08
N GLN A 51 -2.56 6.82 0.81
CA GLN A 51 -3.38 6.05 -0.14
C GLN A 51 -2.82 4.64 -0.39
N LEU A 52 -1.49 4.50 -0.46
CA LEU A 52 -0.85 3.20 -0.61
C LEU A 52 -1.12 2.30 0.61
N PHE A 53 -0.99 2.85 1.83
CA PHE A 53 -1.30 2.11 3.06
C PHE A 53 -2.75 1.67 3.14
N ASP A 54 -3.70 2.53 2.81
CA ASP A 54 -5.13 2.19 2.80
C ASP A 54 -5.44 1.09 1.78
N GLY A 55 -4.82 1.15 0.60
CA GLY A 55 -4.95 0.11 -0.43
C GLY A 55 -4.38 -1.24 0.02
N LEU A 56 -3.21 -1.24 0.66
CA LEU A 56 -2.59 -2.47 1.20
C LEU A 56 -3.40 -3.06 2.36
N LYS A 57 -3.94 -2.22 3.25
CA LYS A 57 -4.81 -2.67 4.35
C LYS A 57 -6.08 -3.35 3.82
N SER A 58 -6.75 -2.73 2.85
CA SER A 58 -7.98 -3.27 2.25
C SER A 58 -7.74 -4.60 1.52
N ALA A 59 -6.55 -4.80 0.95
CA ALA A 59 -6.18 -6.06 0.30
C ALA A 59 -5.97 -7.23 1.31
N THR A 60 -5.68 -6.92 2.57
CA THR A 60 -5.58 -7.93 3.65
C THR A 60 -6.94 -8.27 4.26
N GLU A 61 -7.94 -7.41 4.10
CA GLU A 61 -9.34 -7.69 4.46
C GLU A 61 -10.00 -8.51 3.35
N THR A 62 -9.71 -9.80 3.29
CA THR A 62 -10.42 -10.73 2.40
C THR A 62 -11.94 -10.60 2.59
N PRO A 63 -12.73 -10.42 1.52
CA PRO A 63 -14.18 -10.48 1.63
C PRO A 63 -14.57 -11.88 2.10
N LYS A 64 -15.21 -11.95 3.27
CA LYS A 64 -15.83 -13.16 3.81
C LYS A 64 -16.66 -13.82 2.70
N PRO A 65 -16.39 -15.08 2.29
CA PRO A 65 -17.17 -15.71 1.24
C PRO A 65 -18.61 -15.79 1.70
N ALA A 66 -19.52 -15.20 0.91
CA ALA A 66 -20.95 -15.33 1.12
C ALA A 66 -21.32 -16.81 1.07
N GLN A 67 -21.60 -17.40 2.24
CA GLN A 67 -22.21 -18.72 2.33
C GLN A 67 -23.58 -18.67 1.63
N LYS A 68 -23.64 -19.18 0.41
CA LYS A 68 -24.91 -19.60 -0.20
C LYS A 68 -25.36 -20.85 0.55
N HIS A 69 -26.28 -20.67 1.49
CA HIS A 69 -27.08 -21.77 2.03
C HIS A 69 -27.97 -22.31 0.91
N LEU A 70 -27.75 -23.56 0.53
CA LEU A 70 -28.70 -24.43 -0.16
C LEU A 70 -29.65 -25.04 0.86
#